data_AF-A0A819LGC5-F1
#
_entry.id   AF-A0A819LGC5-F1
#
_cell.length_a   1.000
_cell.length_b   1.000
_cell.length_c   1.000
_cell.angle_alpha   90.00
_cell.angle_beta   90.00
_cell.angle_gamma   90.00
#
_symmetry.space_group_name_H-M   'P 1'
#
loop_
_entity.id
_entity.type
_entity.pdbx_description
1 polymer ?
#
loop_
_entity_poly.entity_id
_entity_poly.type
_entity_poly.pdbx_seq_one_letter_code
_entity_poly.pdbx_strand_id
1 'polypeptide(L)'
;MASKVFLSFMEYRICSALIATKIVKEYHSAASYGELKDDYKVAAKYFEKYAIDYLDKCDDENADRACEIILQQNELYGYVSCL
;
A
#
# COMPACT_ATOMS: atom_id res chain seq x y z
N MET A 1 -11.40 6.66 6.52
CA MET A 1 -12.56 6.01 5.85
C MET A 1 -12.51 6.19 4.33
N ALA A 2 -12.23 7.40 3.82
CA ALA A 2 -12.12 7.66 2.37
C ALA A 2 -11.02 6.84 1.65
N SER A 3 -9.84 6.66 2.26
CA SER A 3 -8.72 5.90 1.68
C SER A 3 -9.06 4.43 1.39
N LYS A 4 -9.75 3.75 2.32
CA LYS A 4 -10.21 2.36 2.13
C LYS A 4 -11.16 2.22 0.93
N VAL A 5 -12.10 3.17 0.82
CA VAL A 5 -13.09 3.20 -0.26
C VAL A 5 -12.39 3.43 -1.59
N PHE A 6 -11.47 4.40 -1.66
CA PHE A 6 -10.70 4.67 -2.87
C PHE A 6 -9.89 3.44 -3.31
N LEU A 7 -9.14 2.83 -2.39
CA LEU A 7 -8.38 1.60 -2.68
C LEU A 7 -9.27 0.47 -3.18
N SER A 8 -10.51 0.33 -2.68
CA SER A 8 -11.44 -0.70 -3.15
C SER A 8 -11.91 -0.54 -4.60
N PHE A 9 -11.69 0.62 -5.23
CA PHE A 9 -11.99 0.85 -6.64
C PHE A 9 -10.76 0.75 -7.54
N MET A 10 -9.55 0.62 -6.96
CA MET A 10 -8.34 0.45 -7.75
C MET A 10 -8.20 -0.99 -8.21
N GLU A 11 -7.68 -1.18 -9.42
CA GLU A 11 -7.33 -2.51 -9.94
C GLU A 11 -6.12 -3.07 -9.16
N TYR A 12 -5.08 -2.25 -9.01
CA TYR A 12 -3.84 -2.64 -8.34
C TYR A 12 -3.76 -2.20 -6.87
N ARG A 13 -4.73 -2.65 -6.07
CA ARG A 13 -4.95 -2.16 -4.69
C ARG A 13 -3.73 -2.32 -3.78
N ILE A 14 -3.07 -3.47 -3.82
CA ILE A 14 -1.89 -3.77 -3.00
C ILE A 14 -0.75 -2.82 -3.38
N CYS A 15 -0.40 -2.75 -4.67
CA CYS A 15 0.62 -1.86 -5.18
C CYS A 15 0.34 -0.39 -4.80
N SER A 16 -0.90 0.04 -4.97
CA SER A 16 -1.35 1.41 -4.63
C SER A 16 -1.16 1.72 -3.14
N ALA A 17 -1.50 0.77 -2.27
CA ALA A 17 -1.29 0.91 -0.82
C ALA A 17 0.20 0.94 -0.45
N LEU A 18 1.04 0.13 -1.08
CA LEU A 18 2.49 0.14 -0.86
C LEU A 18 3.14 1.44 -1.34
N ILE A 19 2.71 1.97 -2.47
CA ILE A 19 3.19 3.26 -2.98
C ILE A 19 2.75 4.41 -2.07
N ALA A 20 1.49 4.40 -1.61
CA ALA A 20 1.02 5.36 -0.62
C ALA A 20 1.85 5.28 0.66
N THR A 21 2.18 4.06 1.12
CA THR A 21 3.08 3.84 2.26
C THR A 21 4.44 4.51 2.05
N LYS A 22 5.07 4.28 0.88
CA LYS A 22 6.36 4.87 0.53
C LYS A 22 6.31 6.39 0.52
N ILE A 23 5.35 6.97 -0.20
CA ILE A 23 5.18 8.43 -0.30
C ILE A 23 5.00 9.06 1.09
N VAL A 24 4.16 8.46 1.92
CA VAL A 24 3.91 8.98 3.27
C VAL A 24 5.13 8.83 4.18
N LYS A 25 5.92 7.75 4.06
CA LYS A 25 7.20 7.60 4.76
C LYS A 25 8.22 8.68 4.36
N GLU A 26 8.26 9.07 3.09
CA GLU A 26 9.08 10.20 2.61
C GLU A 26 8.62 11.53 3.23
N TYR A 27 7.31 11.81 3.22
CA TYR A 27 6.76 13.02 3.85
C TYR A 27 6.99 13.06 5.37
N HIS A 28 6.86 11.93 6.05
CA HIS A 28 7.21 11.81 7.47
C HIS A 28 8.68 12.18 7.72
N SER A 29 9.59 11.71 6.84
CA SER A 29 11.02 11.97 6.96
C SER A 29 11.37 13.43 6.71
N ALA A 30 10.66 14.09 5.80
CA ALA A 30 10.82 15.50 5.48
C ALA A 30 10.15 16.46 6.49
N ALA A 31 9.19 15.98 7.29
CA ALA A 31 8.44 16.83 8.22
C ALA A 31 9.29 17.26 9.45
N SER A 32 9.27 18.57 9.73
CA SER A 32 10.05 19.25 10.78
C SER A 32 9.48 19.13 12.21
N TYR A 33 8.87 17.99 12.54
CA TYR A 33 8.18 17.67 13.81
C TYR A 33 6.77 18.31 13.97
N GLY A 34 5.92 17.68 14.80
CA GLY A 34 4.53 18.10 15.07
C GLY A 34 3.49 17.04 14.71
N GLU A 35 2.20 17.36 14.93
CA GLU A 35 1.05 16.48 14.68
C GLU A 35 1.06 15.89 13.26
N LEU A 36 1.42 16.70 12.26
CA LEU A 36 1.50 16.27 10.87
C LEU A 36 2.50 15.11 10.64
N LYS A 37 3.60 15.08 11.40
CA LYS A 37 4.58 14.00 11.33
C LYS A 37 3.98 12.71 11.89
N ASP A 38 3.30 12.79 13.03
CA ASP A 38 2.63 11.63 13.62
C ASP A 38 1.49 11.11 12.72
N ASP A 39 0.74 12.01 12.07
CA ASP A 39 -0.29 11.67 11.09
C ASP A 39 0.29 10.89 9.91
N TYR A 40 1.42 11.34 9.34
CA TYR A 40 2.10 10.58 8.29
C TYR A 40 2.55 9.21 8.80
N LYS A 41 3.08 9.11 10.02
CA LYS A 41 3.47 7.82 10.59
C LYS A 41 2.27 6.87 10.74
N VAL A 42 1.12 7.37 11.20
CA VAL A 42 -0.11 6.59 11.34
C VAL A 42 -0.64 6.17 9.96
N ALA A 43 -0.67 7.09 9.00
CA ALA A 43 -1.12 6.80 7.65
C ALA A 43 -0.24 5.77 6.93
N ALA A 44 1.09 5.86 7.08
CA ALA A 44 2.01 4.86 6.52
C ALA A 44 1.73 3.46 7.08
N LYS A 45 1.58 3.33 8.41
CA LYS A 45 1.23 2.06 9.05
C LYS A 45 -0.13 1.53 8.57
N TYR A 46 -1.09 2.42 8.37
CA TYR A 46 -2.42 2.03 7.89
C TYR A 46 -2.35 1.40 6.49
N PHE A 47 -1.66 2.04 5.55
CA PHE A 47 -1.54 1.52 4.19
C PHE A 47 -0.72 0.24 4.11
N GLU A 48 0.37 0.16 4.87
CA GLU A 48 1.21 -1.04 4.99
C GLU A 48 0.39 -2.22 5.53
N LYS A 49 -0.35 -1.99 6.62
CA LYS A 49 -1.24 -3.00 7.20
C LYS A 49 -2.35 -3.40 6.24
N TYR A 50 -2.93 -2.46 5.50
CA TYR A 50 -3.96 -2.77 4.51
C TYR A 50 -3.44 -3.70 3.41
N ALA A 51 -2.22 -3.46 2.91
CA ALA A 51 -1.61 -4.30 1.90
C ALA A 51 -1.37 -5.73 2.42
N ILE A 52 -0.82 -5.85 3.65
CA ILE A 52 -0.57 -7.13 4.32
C ILE A 52 -1.90 -7.88 4.56
N ASP A 53 -2.86 -7.25 5.24
CA ASP A 53 -4.14 -7.87 5.58
C ASP A 53 -4.94 -8.32 4.32
N TYR A 54 -4.69 -7.69 3.16
CA TYR A 54 -5.31 -8.10 1.89
C TYR A 54 -4.56 -9.25 1.25
N LEU A 55 -3.22 -9.20 1.25
CA LEU A 55 -2.39 -10.26 0.70
C LEU A 55 -2.56 -11.56 1.49
N ASP A 56 -2.58 -11.51 2.82
CA ASP A 56 -2.79 -12.66 3.69
C ASP A 56 -4.11 -13.38 3.34
N LYS A 57 -5.17 -12.62 3.05
CA LYS A 57 -6.45 -13.20 2.60
C LYS A 57 -6.37 -13.83 1.22
N CYS A 58 -5.63 -13.22 0.30
CA CYS A 58 -5.40 -13.82 -1.01
C CYS A 58 -4.58 -15.09 -0.90
N ASP A 59 -3.60 -15.14 0.00
CA ASP A 59 -2.76 -16.31 0.25
C ASP A 59 -3.57 -17.46 0.87
N ASP A 60 -4.40 -17.15 1.87
CA ASP A 60 -5.34 -18.09 2.51
C ASP A 60 -6.31 -18.74 1.49
N GLU A 61 -6.75 -17.99 0.48
CA GLU A 61 -7.64 -18.49 -0.58
C GLU A 61 -6.89 -19.22 -1.70
N ASN A 62 -5.78 -18.65 -2.16
CA ASN A 62 -4.94 -19.17 -3.25
C ASN A 62 -3.55 -18.51 -3.27
N ALA A 63 -2.58 -19.17 -2.65
CA ALA A 63 -1.19 -18.73 -2.55
C ALA A 63 -0.51 -18.48 -3.91
N ASP A 64 -0.76 -19.30 -4.92
CA ASP A 64 -0.16 -19.11 -6.26
C ASP A 64 -0.63 -17.80 -6.88
N ARG A 65 -1.93 -17.52 -6.77
CA ARG A 65 -2.51 -16.26 -7.26
C ARG A 65 -2.07 -15.05 -6.44
N ALA A 66 -1.88 -15.21 -5.13
CA ALA A 66 -1.30 -14.18 -4.29
C ALA A 66 0.13 -13.81 -4.76
N CYS A 67 0.95 -14.83 -5.06
CA CYS A 67 2.28 -14.63 -5.63
C CYS A 67 2.25 -13.91 -7.00
N GLU A 68 1.34 -14.30 -7.89
CA GLU A 68 1.16 -13.62 -9.18
C GLU A 68 0.82 -12.13 -9.01
N ILE A 69 -0.06 -11.80 -8.06
CA ILE A 69 -0.44 -10.40 -7.77
C ILE A 69 0.76 -9.58 -7.29
N ILE A 70 1.62 -10.15 -6.45
CA ILE A 70 2.82 -9.44 -5.96
C ILE A 70 3.83 -9.22 -7.11
N LEU A 71 4.04 -10.24 -7.93
CA LEU A 71 5.01 -10.23 -9.03
C LEU A 71 4.53 -9.44 -10.25
N GLN A 72 3.23 -9.16 -10.35
CA GLN A 72 2.64 -8.42 -11.45
C GLN A 72 3.30 -7.04 -11.59
N GLN A 73 3.82 -6.77 -12.78
CA GLN A 73 4.32 -5.45 -13.13
C GLN A 73 3.16 -4.50 -13.39
N ASN A 74 3.18 -3.36 -12.68
CA ASN A 74 2.09 -2.41 -12.70
C ASN A 74 2.43 -1.23 -13.63
N GLU A 75 1.71 -1.13 -14.74
CA GLU A 75 1.89 -0.07 -15.73
C GLU A 75 1.63 1.34 -15.18
N LEU A 76 0.71 1.47 -14.21
CA LEU A 76 0.37 2.76 -13.59
C LEU A 76 1.56 3.37 -12.84
N TYR A 77 2.51 2.54 -12.42
CA TYR A 77 3.64 2.91 -11.58
C TYR A 77 5.00 2.66 -12.25
N GLY A 78 5.01 2.57 -13.59
CA GLY A 78 6.24 2.42 -14.37
C GLY A 78 6.75 0.98 -14.45
N TYR A 79 5.83 0.01 -14.51
CA TYR A 79 6.12 -1.42 -14.63
C TYR A 79 6.92 -2.00 -13.44
N VAL A 80 6.74 -1.42 -12.26
CA VAL A 80 7.28 -1.96 -11.01
C VAL A 80 6.37 -3.06 -10.46
N SER A 81 6.97 -4.06 -9.82
CA SER A 81 6.22 -5.06 -9.04
C SER A 81 5.86 -4.50 -7.66
N CYS A 82 5.05 -5.24 -6.90
CA CYS A 82 4.70 -4.89 -5.52
C CYS A 82 5.77 -5.27 -4.48
N LEU A 83 6.97 -5.65 -4.93
CA LEU A 83 8.11 -6.10 -4.11
C LEU A 83 9.07 -4.95 -3.79
#